data_AF-A0A7X1GP98-F1
#
_entry.id   AF-A0A7X1GP98-F1
#
_cell.length_a   1.000
_cell.length_b   1.000
_cell.length_c   1.000
_cell.angle_alpha   90.00
_cell.angle_beta   90.00
_cell.angle_gamma   90.00
#
_symmetry.space_group_name_H-M   'P 1'
#
loop_
_entity.id
_entity.type
_entity.pdbx_description
1 polymer ?
#
loop_
_entity_poly.entity_id
_entity_poly.type
_entity_poly.pdbx_seq_one_letter_code
_entity_poly.pdbx_strand_id
1 'polypeptide(L)'
;MRTLGQKRAEYALEKVLAIPEGKKKDFKSFSAGAPSMILQNGFGQAIAFWLSKGTDKHIAIFDMIKNWLSYEKDDIKNSFVKKTENSADFIKELSGMDQIKYLTAQKETLALLEWVKRYANADL
;
A
#
# COMPACT_ATOMS: atom_id res chain seq x y z
N MET A 1 -16.33 16.72 -9.01
CA MET A 1 -15.62 16.19 -7.82
C MET A 1 -15.32 14.72 -8.06
N ARG A 2 -14.07 14.25 -7.89
CA ARG A 2 -13.73 12.83 -8.05
C ARG A 2 -14.01 12.06 -6.76
N THR A 3 -14.45 10.81 -6.87
CA THR A 3 -14.63 9.95 -5.70
C THR A 3 -13.28 9.49 -5.15
N LEU A 4 -13.23 9.10 -3.87
CA LEU A 4 -12.01 8.50 -3.30
C LEU A 4 -11.60 7.20 -4.02
N GLY A 5 -12.58 6.47 -4.58
CA GLY A 5 -12.32 5.31 -5.43
C GLY A 5 -11.55 5.67 -6.71
N GLN A 6 -11.93 6.74 -7.40
CA GLN A 6 -11.22 7.23 -8.59
C GLN A 6 -9.78 7.66 -8.26
N LYS A 7 -9.58 8.29 -7.11
CA LYS A 7 -8.26 8.73 -6.63
C LYS A 7 -7.33 7.55 -6.31
N ARG A 8 -7.85 6.52 -5.62
CA ARG A 8 -7.11 5.27 -5.38
C ARG A 8 -6.74 4.60 -6.69
N ALA A 9 -7.67 4.56 -7.64
CA ALA A 9 -7.47 3.95 -8.95
C ALA A 9 -6.35 4.66 -9.74
N GLU A 10 -6.37 5.99 -9.78
CA GLU A 10 -5.33 6.79 -10.44
C GLU A 10 -3.95 6.58 -9.79
N TYR A 11 -3.87 6.70 -8.47
CA TYR A 11 -2.61 6.48 -7.74
C TYR A 11 -2.08 5.06 -7.97
N ALA A 12 -2.93 4.04 -7.84
CA ALA A 12 -2.52 2.66 -8.06
C ALA A 12 -2.03 2.42 -9.49
N LEU A 13 -2.70 2.99 -10.50
CA LEU A 13 -2.30 2.86 -11.90
C LEU A 13 -0.91 3.47 -12.12
N GLU A 14 -0.67 4.69 -11.63
CA GLU A 14 0.64 5.36 -11.73
C GLU A 14 1.75 4.48 -11.14
N LYS A 15 1.52 3.93 -9.94
CA LYS A 15 2.53 3.12 -9.25
C LYS A 15 2.76 1.76 -9.88
N VAL A 16 1.73 1.13 -10.44
CA VAL A 16 1.86 -0.15 -11.15
C VAL A 16 2.59 0.02 -12.48
N LEU A 17 2.29 1.08 -13.24
CA LEU A 17 2.99 1.38 -14.50
C LEU A 17 4.47 1.70 -14.28
N ALA A 18 4.83 2.24 -13.12
CA ALA A 18 6.21 2.49 -12.74
C ALA A 18 7.02 1.23 -12.39
N ILE A 19 6.39 0.05 -12.30
CA ILE A 19 7.10 -1.21 -12.04
C ILE A 19 7.91 -1.61 -13.29
N PRO A 20 9.24 -1.86 -13.17
CA PRO A 20 10.05 -2.28 -14.30
C PRO A 20 9.53 -3.55 -14.97
N GLU A 21 9.57 -3.61 -16.31
CA GLU A 21 9.03 -4.73 -17.10
C GLU A 21 9.53 -6.11 -16.62
N GLY A 22 10.84 -6.24 -16.38
CA GLY A 22 11.45 -7.48 -15.87
C GLY A 22 11.00 -7.90 -14.46
N LYS A 23 10.30 -7.02 -13.73
CA LYS A 23 9.78 -7.27 -12.38
C LYS A 23 8.25 -7.40 -12.33
N LYS A 24 7.54 -7.07 -13.42
CA LYS A 24 6.06 -7.07 -13.46
C LYS A 24 5.45 -8.44 -13.15
N LYS A 25 6.00 -9.54 -13.68
CA LYS A 25 5.51 -10.91 -13.41
C LYS A 25 5.53 -11.25 -11.91
N ASP A 26 6.65 -10.93 -11.27
CA ASP A 26 6.89 -11.17 -9.85
C ASP A 26 5.99 -10.28 -8.97
N PHE A 27 5.84 -9.01 -9.36
CA PHE A 27 4.95 -8.07 -8.72
C PHE A 27 3.47 -8.45 -8.86
N LYS A 28 3.03 -8.92 -10.03
CA LYS A 28 1.69 -9.44 -10.29
C LYS A 28 1.34 -10.59 -9.35
N SER A 29 2.22 -11.59 -9.26
CA SER A 29 2.02 -12.73 -8.34
C SER A 29 1.91 -12.29 -6.89
N PHE A 30 2.77 -11.38 -6.44
CA PHE A 30 2.77 -10.91 -5.06
C PHE A 30 1.58 -10.01 -4.71
N SER A 31 1.26 -9.03 -5.56
CA SER A 31 0.13 -8.11 -5.37
C SER A 31 -1.22 -8.82 -5.29
N ALA A 32 -1.38 -9.96 -5.99
CA ALA A 32 -2.58 -10.77 -5.88
C ALA A 32 -2.81 -11.34 -4.46
N GLY A 33 -1.75 -11.66 -3.73
CA GLY A 33 -1.81 -12.22 -2.37
C GLY A 33 -1.73 -11.20 -1.24
N ALA A 34 -1.26 -9.98 -1.51
CA ALA A 34 -1.00 -8.97 -0.48
C ALA A 34 -2.24 -8.61 0.39
N PRO A 35 -3.46 -8.37 -0.18
CA PRO A 35 -4.65 -8.13 0.65
C PRO A 35 -4.97 -9.30 1.58
N SER A 36 -4.87 -10.53 1.07
CA SER A 36 -5.15 -11.74 1.84
C SER A 36 -4.19 -11.90 3.01
N MET A 37 -2.91 -11.56 2.82
CA MET A 37 -1.90 -11.63 3.88
C MET A 37 -2.21 -10.67 5.03
N ILE A 38 -2.71 -9.45 4.74
CA ILE A 38 -3.17 -8.50 5.75
C ILE A 38 -4.37 -9.05 6.51
N LEU A 39 -5.35 -9.62 5.81
CA LEU A 39 -6.58 -10.13 6.43
C LEU A 39 -6.32 -11.36 7.33
N GLN A 40 -5.40 -12.24 6.93
CA GLN A 40 -5.12 -13.49 7.65
C GLN A 40 -4.14 -13.29 8.81
N ASN A 41 -3.11 -12.46 8.63
CA ASN A 41 -2.02 -12.31 9.61
C ASN A 41 -2.08 -10.98 10.36
N GLY A 42 -2.93 -10.04 9.93
CA GLY A 42 -3.00 -8.69 10.49
C GLY A 42 -2.09 -7.70 9.77
N PHE A 43 -2.49 -6.42 9.82
CA PHE A 43 -1.89 -5.35 9.03
C PHE A 43 -0.41 -5.12 9.38
N GLY A 44 -0.10 -4.93 10.66
CA GLY A 44 1.27 -4.66 11.12
C GLY A 44 2.22 -5.83 10.89
N GLN A 45 1.74 -7.07 11.09
CA GLN A 45 2.55 -8.27 10.85
C GLN A 45 2.87 -8.45 9.36
N ALA A 46 1.89 -8.21 8.48
CA ALA A 46 2.11 -8.26 7.04
C ALA A 46 3.15 -7.22 6.59
N ILE A 47 3.04 -5.97 7.05
CA ILE A 47 4.04 -4.92 6.76
C ILE A 47 5.43 -5.33 7.26
N ALA A 48 5.54 -5.79 8.52
CA ALA A 48 6.83 -6.21 9.09
C ALA A 48 7.45 -7.38 8.30
N PHE A 49 6.63 -8.33 7.86
CA PHE A 49 7.07 -9.44 7.01
C PHE A 49 7.57 -8.97 5.64
N TRP A 50 6.90 -8.03 4.99
CA TRP A 50 7.35 -7.49 3.71
C TRP A 50 8.68 -6.75 3.84
N LEU A 51 8.84 -5.97 4.90
CA LEU A 51 10.10 -5.30 5.21
C LEU A 51 11.24 -6.29 5.48
N SER A 52 10.99 -7.39 6.20
CA SER A 52 12.02 -8.39 6.47
C SER A 52 12.45 -9.18 5.24
N LYS A 53 11.56 -9.33 4.25
CA LYS A 53 11.93 -9.93 2.95
C LYS A 53 12.77 -9.01 2.09
N GLY A 54 12.51 -7.71 2.10
CA GLY A 54 13.37 -6.70 1.45
C GLY A 54 13.52 -6.81 -0.07
N THR A 55 12.82 -7.73 -0.74
CA THR A 55 12.92 -7.86 -2.20
C THR A 55 12.07 -6.80 -2.90
N ASP A 56 12.38 -6.51 -4.16
CA ASP A 56 11.77 -5.43 -4.94
C ASP A 56 10.25 -5.38 -4.86
N LYS A 57 9.56 -6.52 -5.02
CA LYS A 57 8.09 -6.58 -4.98
C LYS A 57 7.50 -6.28 -3.60
N HIS A 58 8.19 -6.70 -2.54
CA HIS A 58 7.77 -6.43 -1.16
C HIS A 58 7.95 -4.94 -0.84
N ILE A 59 9.10 -4.38 -1.19
CA ILE A 59 9.39 -2.96 -0.97
C ILE A 59 8.48 -2.08 -1.82
N ALA A 60 8.20 -2.45 -3.08
CA ALA A 60 7.30 -1.70 -3.94
C ALA A 60 5.89 -1.58 -3.33
N ILE A 61 5.27 -2.68 -2.88
CA ILE A 61 3.95 -2.61 -2.22
C ILE A 61 4.03 -1.84 -0.90
N PHE A 62 5.06 -2.09 -0.10
CA PHE A 62 5.27 -1.35 1.14
C PHE A 62 5.32 0.17 0.91
N ASP A 63 6.11 0.62 -0.06
CA ASP A 63 6.25 2.04 -0.38
C ASP A 63 4.96 2.63 -0.94
N MET A 64 4.23 1.89 -1.78
CA MET A 64 2.90 2.31 -2.26
C MET A 64 1.96 2.59 -1.08
N ILE A 65 1.93 1.73 -0.07
CA ILE A 65 1.09 1.86 1.13
C ILE A 65 1.57 3.01 2.01
N LYS A 66 2.86 3.04 2.36
CA LYS A 66 3.47 4.07 3.20
C LYS A 66 3.18 5.47 2.64
N ASN A 67 3.40 5.62 1.34
CA ASN A 67 3.19 6.88 0.65
C ASN A 67 1.70 7.22 0.53
N TRP A 68 0.81 6.24 0.27
CA TRP A 68 -0.64 6.48 0.19
C TRP A 68 -1.23 6.95 1.53
N LEU A 69 -0.82 6.33 2.64
CA LEU A 69 -1.37 6.64 3.97
C LEU A 69 -0.99 8.03 4.51
N SER A 70 0.04 8.64 3.95
CA SER A 70 0.45 10.03 4.20
C SER A 70 0.28 10.93 2.98
N TYR A 71 -0.44 10.48 1.95
CA TYR A 71 -0.53 11.17 0.68
C TYR A 71 -1.37 12.43 0.79
N GLU A 72 -0.75 13.56 0.47
CA GLU A 72 -1.41 14.84 0.39
C GLU A 72 -1.12 15.49 -0.97
N LYS A 73 -2.14 15.55 -1.82
CA LYS A 73 -2.08 16.21 -3.13
C LYS A 73 -3.50 16.50 -3.60
N ASP A 74 -3.72 17.69 -4.16
CA ASP A 74 -4.99 18.14 -4.71
C ASP A 74 -6.14 17.98 -3.69
N ASP A 75 -7.09 17.09 -3.98
CA ASP A 75 -8.25 16.79 -3.16
C ASP A 75 -8.09 15.48 -2.34
N ILE A 76 -6.86 15.00 -2.16
CA ILE A 76 -6.50 13.89 -1.28
C ILE A 76 -5.75 14.45 -0.07
N LYS A 77 -6.23 14.12 1.13
CA LYS A 77 -5.63 14.51 2.42
C LYS A 77 -5.54 13.29 3.33
N ASN A 78 -4.77 12.30 2.92
CA ASN A 78 -4.56 11.11 3.73
C ASN A 78 -3.59 11.44 4.85
N SER A 79 -4.09 11.47 6.08
CA SER A 79 -3.32 11.76 7.29
C SER A 79 -3.38 10.60 8.29
N PHE A 80 -3.32 9.37 7.78
CA PHE A 80 -3.33 8.16 8.63
C PHE A 80 -2.02 8.02 9.38
N VAL A 81 -0.89 8.27 8.71
CA VAL A 81 0.43 8.36 9.32
C VAL A 81 1.03 9.71 9.01
N LYS A 82 1.97 10.17 9.84
CA LYS A 82 2.85 11.27 9.43
C LYS A 82 3.68 10.83 8.23
N LYS A 83 4.10 11.78 7.41
CA LYS A 83 5.08 11.52 6.35
C LYS A 83 6.40 11.11 7.01
N THR A 84 6.84 9.88 6.78
CA THR A 84 8.09 9.34 7.34
C THR A 84 9.11 9.10 6.23
N GLU A 85 10.39 9.33 6.53
CA GLU A 85 11.46 9.12 5.55
C GLU A 85 11.87 7.65 5.43
N ASN A 86 11.79 6.90 6.54
CA ASN A 86 12.24 5.51 6.60
C ASN A 86 11.13 4.57 7.10
N SER A 87 11.38 3.27 6.94
CA SER A 87 10.44 2.20 7.29
C SER A 87 10.27 2.01 8.79
N ALA A 88 11.30 2.29 9.58
CA ALA A 88 11.25 2.13 11.04
C ALA A 88 10.29 3.14 11.67
N ASP A 89 10.32 4.39 11.21
CA ASP A 89 9.42 5.43 11.71
C ASP A 89 7.97 5.19 11.28
N PHE A 90 7.75 4.65 10.07
CA PHE A 90 6.41 4.21 9.65
C PHE A 90 5.86 3.11 10.57
N ILE A 91 6.66 2.10 10.90
CA ILE A 91 6.27 1.02 11.82
C ILE A 91 5.96 1.57 13.22
N LYS A 92 6.78 2.50 13.73
CA LYS A 92 6.53 3.13 15.03
C LYS A 92 5.19 3.87 15.04
N GLU A 93 4.93 4.71 14.04
CA GLU A 93 3.66 5.44 13.89
C GLU A 93 2.47 4.47 13.80
N LEU A 94 2.61 3.38 13.04
CA LEU A 94 1.56 2.36 12.92
C LEU A 94 1.31 1.62 14.25
N SER A 95 2.37 1.27 14.99
CA SER A 95 2.25 0.59 16.30
C SER A 95 1.70 1.48 17.41
N GLY A 96 1.87 2.80 17.30
CA GLY A 96 1.39 3.78 18.27
C GLY A 96 -0.05 4.26 18.02
N MET A 97 -0.71 3.79 16.97
CA MET A 97 -2.10 4.16 16.68
C MET A 97 -3.06 3.62 17.73
N ASP A 98 -4.09 4.40 18.04
CA ASP A 98 -5.29 3.83 18.66
C ASP A 98 -5.98 2.84 17.72
N GLN A 99 -6.83 2.00 18.30
CA GLN A 99 -7.51 0.92 17.58
C GLN A 99 -8.35 1.43 16.39
N ILE A 100 -9.07 2.54 16.54
CA ILE A 100 -9.96 3.07 15.51
C ILE A 100 -9.13 3.54 14.32
N LYS A 101 -8.08 4.31 14.59
CA LYS A 101 -7.17 4.83 13.57
C LYS A 101 -6.46 3.69 12.84
N TYR A 102 -5.98 2.69 13.58
CA TYR A 102 -5.33 1.50 13.02
C TYR A 102 -6.25 0.72 12.07
N LEU A 103 -7.48 0.43 12.51
CA LEU A 103 -8.46 -0.30 11.69
C LEU A 103 -8.90 0.51 10.47
N THR A 104 -8.96 1.83 10.58
CA THR A 104 -9.28 2.71 9.45
C THR A 104 -8.13 2.73 8.44
N ALA A 105 -6.88 2.81 8.89
CA ALA A 105 -5.70 2.72 8.02
C ALA A 105 -5.59 1.36 7.32
N GLN A 106 -5.93 0.27 8.02
CA GLN A 106 -6.01 -1.06 7.43
C GLN A 106 -7.08 -1.13 6.33
N LYS A 107 -8.29 -0.62 6.59
CA LYS A 107 -9.37 -0.57 5.58
C LYS A 107 -8.98 0.24 4.35
N GLU A 108 -8.34 1.40 4.55
CA GLU A 108 -7.83 2.23 3.46
C GLU A 108 -6.77 1.50 2.64
N THR A 109 -5.84 0.83 3.31
CA THR A 109 -4.79 0.02 2.68
C THR A 109 -5.38 -1.09 1.82
N LEU A 110 -6.35 -1.84 2.34
CA LEU A 110 -7.02 -2.91 1.59
C LEU A 110 -7.75 -2.36 0.36
N ALA A 111 -8.44 -1.21 0.50
CA ALA A 111 -9.12 -0.55 -0.62
C ALA A 111 -8.16 -0.08 -1.71
N LEU A 112 -6.96 0.38 -1.35
CA LEU A 112 -5.90 0.69 -2.31
C LEU A 112 -5.40 -0.59 -3.01
N LEU A 113 -5.08 -1.63 -2.23
CA LEU A 113 -4.47 -2.85 -2.76
C LEU A 113 -5.37 -3.60 -3.74
N GLU A 114 -6.70 -3.48 -3.62
CA GLU A 114 -7.61 -4.00 -4.64
C GLU A 114 -7.39 -3.35 -6.02
N TRP A 115 -7.10 -2.05 -6.09
CA TRP A 115 -6.75 -1.39 -7.35
C TRP A 115 -5.35 -1.81 -7.84
N VAL A 116 -4.37 -1.89 -6.94
CA VAL A 116 -3.01 -2.34 -7.28
C VAL A 116 -3.05 -3.75 -7.90
N LYS A 117 -3.78 -4.67 -7.26
CA LYS A 117 -4.00 -6.03 -7.77
C LYS A 117 -4.69 -6.03 -9.12
N ARG A 118 -5.73 -5.22 -9.33
CA ARG A 118 -6.45 -5.16 -10.62
C ARG A 118 -5.52 -4.71 -11.75
N TYR A 119 -4.78 -3.64 -11.55
CA TYR A 119 -3.88 -3.11 -12.58
C TYR A 119 -2.67 -4.01 -12.81
N ALA A 120 -2.09 -4.61 -11.76
CA ALA A 120 -0.99 -5.55 -11.93
C ALA A 120 -1.40 -6.82 -12.70
N ASN A 121 -2.69 -7.21 -12.64
CA ASN A 121 -3.22 -8.33 -13.40
C ASN A 121 -3.66 -7.98 -14.82
N ALA A 122 -3.87 -6.70 -15.13
CA ALA A 122 -4.33 -6.24 -16.42
C ALA A 122 -3.22 -6.26 -17.52
N ASP A 123 -2.00 -6.68 -17.16
CA ASP A 123 -0.83 -6.77 -18.06
C ASP A 123 -0.62 -5.47 -18.88
N LEU A 124 -0.72 -4.33 -18.18
CA LEU A 124 -0.48 -2.97 -18.68
C LEU A 124 1.01 -2.65 -18.82
#